data_AF-A0A8S3QRF3-F1
#
_entry.id   AF-A0A8S3QRF3-F1
#
_cell.length_a   1.000
_cell.length_b   1.000
_cell.length_c   1.000
_cell.angle_alpha   90.00
_cell.angle_beta   90.00
_cell.angle_gamma   90.00
#
_symmetry.space_group_name_H-M   'P 1'
#
loop_
_entity.id
_entity.type
_entity.pdbx_description
1 polymer ?
#
loop_
_entity_poly.entity_id
_entity_poly.type
_entity_poly.pdbx_seq_one_letter_code
_entity_poly.pdbx_strand_id
1 'polypeptide(L)'
;MSSDESDGDFEGFSETDVINAEQEVLAAEERLRVILSEQGIGDDSDGDLNESENEDEGEEEVHIDERGDGGDGWHSRFDIYERGLPHLFTPRGNTGPSRVMGAEKEVLDFWQLYMGDQFLEFLINQTDSYANYNIQHRPNHNKMPWSIPTLPEIKAFLGLTYQMGINRKPSTKLYWSTDPVMVTPIFSSTMTRDRYTQILRYLHFSNVANEPRQGEPNYDPLYKIKPVVNHLNNKFGLEYIPKRNITIDECMVYNCASIEHQLEMQCDLKDRCSLVVSTCWPHT
;
A
#
# COMPACT_ATOMS: atom_id res chain seq x y z
N MET A 1 8.61 25.07 -48.17
CA MET A 1 8.88 26.08 -47.14
C MET A 1 9.00 25.29 -45.86
N SER A 2 10.22 25.18 -45.31
CA SER A 2 10.43 24.52 -44.02
C SER A 2 10.08 25.50 -42.90
N SER A 3 9.54 24.95 -41.82
CA SER A 3 9.38 25.64 -40.55
C SER A 3 9.78 24.62 -39.50
N ASP A 4 11.02 24.75 -39.06
CA ASP A 4 11.60 24.02 -37.93
C ASP A 4 10.91 24.50 -36.65
N GLU A 5 10.16 23.62 -35.99
CA GLU A 5 9.76 23.81 -34.60
C GLU A 5 10.91 23.29 -33.73
N SER A 6 11.65 24.21 -33.12
CA SER A 6 12.71 23.88 -32.17
C SER A 6 12.08 23.38 -30.87
N ASP A 7 12.31 22.10 -30.55
CA ASP A 7 12.07 21.53 -29.23
C ASP A 7 12.91 22.30 -28.21
N GLY A 8 12.24 23.13 -27.41
CA GLY A 8 12.87 23.79 -26.26
C GLY A 8 13.06 22.75 -25.15
N ASP A 9 14.30 22.32 -24.94
CA ASP A 9 14.66 21.50 -23.79
C ASP A 9 14.26 22.22 -22.50
N PHE A 10 13.47 21.54 -21.66
CA PHE A 10 13.06 22.05 -20.35
C PHE A 10 14.28 22.21 -19.44
N GLU A 11 14.81 23.42 -19.40
CA GLU A 11 15.75 23.86 -18.36
C GLU A 11 14.98 23.87 -17.04
N GLY A 12 15.29 22.95 -16.14
CA GLY A 12 14.55 22.77 -14.89
C GLY A 12 14.42 24.04 -14.05
N PHE A 13 13.56 23.98 -13.03
CA PHE A 13 13.29 25.11 -12.14
C PHE A 13 14.58 25.73 -11.61
N SER A 14 14.71 27.05 -11.79
CA SER A 14 15.83 27.81 -11.26
C SER A 14 15.74 27.86 -9.74
N GLU A 15 16.88 28.08 -9.07
CA GLU A 15 16.92 28.29 -7.62
C GLU A 15 15.97 29.40 -7.17
N THR A 16 15.77 30.43 -8.02
CA THR A 16 14.78 31.48 -7.81
C THR A 16 13.33 31.00 -7.86
N ASP A 17 13.01 30.02 -8.71
CA ASP A 17 11.65 29.46 -8.78
C ASP A 17 11.31 28.67 -7.52
N VAL A 18 12.30 27.95 -6.98
CA VAL A 18 12.17 27.21 -5.71
C VAL A 18 11.97 28.18 -4.54
N ILE A 19 12.79 29.24 -4.46
CA ILE A 19 12.68 30.25 -3.40
C ILE A 19 11.32 30.98 -3.46
N ASN A 20 10.84 31.30 -4.66
CA ASN A 20 9.53 31.93 -4.83
C ASN A 20 8.40 31.01 -4.38
N ALA A 21 8.47 29.72 -4.71
CA ALA A 21 7.48 28.74 -4.27
C ALA A 21 7.49 28.57 -2.74
N GLU A 22 8.67 28.54 -2.11
CA GLU A 22 8.79 28.49 -0.64
C GLU A 22 8.18 29.73 0.03
N GLN A 23 8.40 30.92 -0.54
CA GLN A 23 7.81 32.16 -0.04
C GLN A 23 6.28 32.18 -0.19
N GLU A 24 5.74 31.61 -1.27
CA GLU A 24 4.29 31.47 -1.45
C GLU A 24 3.67 30.51 -0.44
N VAL A 25 4.35 29.41 -0.12
CA VAL A 25 3.92 28.46 0.92
C VAL A 25 3.91 29.12 2.29
N LEU A 26 4.99 29.81 2.67
CA LEU A 26 5.06 30.53 3.94
C LEU A 26 3.99 31.62 4.05
N ALA A 27 3.71 32.34 2.96
CA ALA A 27 2.64 33.33 2.93
C ALA A 27 1.24 32.69 3.06
N ALA A 28 1.05 31.48 2.53
CA ALA A 28 -0.19 30.73 2.67
C ALA A 28 -0.39 30.19 4.10
N GLU A 29 0.66 29.68 4.74
CA GLU A 29 0.64 29.24 6.14
C GLU A 29 0.29 30.38 7.09
N GLU A 30 0.87 31.56 6.89
CA GLU A 30 0.57 32.73 7.72
C GLU A 30 -0.90 33.20 7.54
N ARG A 31 -1.42 33.17 6.31
CA ARG A 31 -2.86 33.43 6.06
C ARG A 31 -3.74 32.43 6.79
N LEU A 32 -3.35 31.16 6.82
CA LEU A 32 -4.10 30.12 7.51
C LEU A 32 -4.09 30.32 9.03
N ARG A 33 -2.93 30.69 9.61
CA ARG A 33 -2.77 31.03 11.03
C ARG A 33 -3.71 32.18 11.43
N VAL A 34 -3.76 33.25 10.63
CA VAL A 34 -4.67 34.38 10.85
C VAL A 34 -6.13 33.93 10.81
N ILE A 35 -6.53 33.15 9.80
CA ILE A 35 -7.90 32.62 9.68
C ILE A 35 -8.29 31.76 10.89
N LEU A 36 -7.38 30.89 11.36
CA LEU A 36 -7.61 30.04 12.52
C LEU A 36 -7.76 30.86 13.81
N SER A 37 -6.96 31.93 13.96
CA SER A 37 -7.09 32.86 15.09
C SER A 37 -8.42 33.64 15.08
N GLU A 38 -8.93 34.02 13.91
CA GLU A 38 -10.19 34.74 13.76
C GLU A 38 -11.41 33.86 14.06
N GLN A 39 -11.26 32.54 13.87
CA GLN A 39 -12.29 31.53 14.18
C GLN A 39 -12.28 31.07 15.64
N GLY A 40 -11.40 31.60 16.49
CA GLY A 40 -11.38 31.30 17.92
C GLY A 40 -10.99 29.85 18.27
N ILE A 41 -10.28 29.16 17.37
CA ILE A 41 -9.71 27.83 17.65
C ILE A 41 -8.32 28.08 18.24
N GLY A 42 -8.25 28.13 19.57
CA GLY A 42 -7.02 28.28 20.32
C GLY A 42 -6.16 27.01 20.26
N ASP A 43 -4.84 27.22 20.27
CA ASP A 43 -3.81 26.21 20.44
C ASP A 43 -3.79 25.80 21.92
N ASP A 44 -4.52 24.74 22.27
CA ASP A 44 -4.52 24.18 23.63
C ASP A 44 -3.31 23.25 23.78
N SER A 45 -2.18 23.85 24.19
CA SER A 45 -1.06 23.15 24.81
C SER A 45 -1.40 22.81 26.27
N ASP A 46 -1.21 21.53 26.59
CA ASP A 46 -0.91 20.92 27.90
C ASP A 46 -2.06 20.44 28.80
N GLY A 47 -2.02 19.13 29.08
CA GLY A 47 -2.77 18.44 30.12
C GLY A 47 -2.07 17.12 30.49
N ASP A 48 -1.18 17.21 31.49
CA ASP A 48 -0.44 16.14 32.16
C ASP A 48 -1.25 14.87 32.49
N LEU A 49 -0.60 13.71 32.35
CA LEU A 49 -0.85 12.53 33.18
C LEU A 49 0.48 12.06 33.79
N ASN A 50 0.67 12.48 35.05
CA ASN A 50 1.73 12.07 35.96
C ASN A 50 1.25 10.85 36.78
N GLU A 51 2.02 9.76 36.83
CA GLU A 51 1.97 8.79 37.93
C GLU A 51 3.39 8.38 38.35
N SER A 52 3.92 9.21 39.27
CA SER A 52 4.81 8.93 40.41
C SER A 52 6.07 8.09 40.23
N GLU A 53 7.21 8.78 40.31
CA GLU A 53 8.50 8.27 40.78
C GLU A 53 8.50 8.12 42.32
N ASN A 54 9.19 7.09 42.81
CA ASN A 54 9.80 7.08 44.15
C ASN A 54 11.31 6.89 43.95
N GLU A 55 12.10 7.82 44.48
CA GLU A 55 13.57 7.85 44.48
C GLU A 55 14.17 7.20 45.75
N ASP A 56 15.52 7.18 45.81
CA ASP A 56 16.47 6.99 46.93
C ASP A 56 17.06 5.58 47.16
N GLU A 57 18.38 5.32 47.30
CA GLU A 57 19.66 6.07 47.31
C GLU A 57 20.81 5.05 47.04
N GLY A 58 22.02 5.51 46.64
CA GLY A 58 23.27 5.00 47.25
C GLY A 58 24.30 4.23 46.38
N GLU A 59 25.24 5.00 45.81
CA GLU A 59 26.65 4.76 45.40
C GLU A 59 27.37 3.41 45.68
N GLU A 60 28.12 2.88 44.70
CA GLU A 60 29.58 2.57 44.83
C GLU A 60 30.25 2.18 43.49
N GLU A 61 31.48 2.65 43.29
CA GLU A 61 32.33 2.46 42.11
C GLU A 61 32.94 1.04 41.98
N VAL A 62 32.91 0.55 40.75
CA VAL A 62 33.91 -0.26 40.00
C VAL A 62 34.80 -1.26 40.76
N HIS A 63 34.60 -2.55 40.48
CA HIS A 63 35.70 -3.52 40.43
C HIS A 63 35.79 -4.14 39.03
N ILE A 64 36.84 -3.78 38.29
CA ILE A 64 37.26 -4.48 37.08
C ILE A 64 37.87 -5.80 37.53
N ASP A 65 37.37 -6.92 37.03
CA ASP A 65 38.16 -8.15 36.95
C ASP A 65 38.13 -8.65 35.50
N GLU A 66 39.29 -8.59 34.88
CA GLU A 66 39.54 -9.01 33.50
C GLU A 66 39.31 -10.52 33.34
N ARG A 67 38.34 -10.91 32.52
CA ARG A 67 38.44 -12.09 31.62
C ARG A 67 37.22 -12.25 30.73
N GLY A 68 37.46 -12.12 29.42
CA GLY A 68 36.61 -12.66 28.36
C GLY A 68 35.87 -11.59 27.56
N ASP A 69 36.59 -10.94 26.65
CA ASP A 69 36.00 -10.25 25.50
C ASP A 69 35.24 -11.29 24.65
N GLY A 70 33.94 -11.36 24.88
CA GLY A 70 32.99 -12.14 24.10
C GLY A 70 32.05 -11.18 23.41
N GLY A 71 32.55 -10.55 22.34
CA GLY A 71 31.84 -9.56 21.52
C GLY A 71 30.37 -9.91 21.29
N ASP A 72 29.54 -8.94 21.57
CA ASP A 72 28.15 -8.83 21.18
C ASP A 72 28.03 -8.96 19.65
N GLY A 73 27.59 -10.15 19.23
CA GLY A 73 27.49 -10.60 17.84
C GLY A 73 26.45 -9.88 16.97
N TRP A 74 26.17 -8.60 17.23
CA TRP A 74 25.37 -7.73 16.38
C TRP A 74 26.22 -6.92 15.39
N HIS A 75 27.50 -6.66 15.71
CA HIS A 75 28.42 -5.99 14.78
C HIS A 75 29.27 -6.94 13.92
N SER A 76 29.45 -8.20 14.32
CA SER A 76 30.30 -9.17 13.58
C SER A 76 29.70 -9.72 12.28
N ARG A 77 28.53 -9.21 11.83
CA ARG A 77 27.90 -9.66 10.57
C ARG A 77 27.98 -8.65 9.42
N PHE A 78 28.75 -7.58 9.59
CA PHE A 78 29.09 -6.66 8.50
C PHE A 78 30.38 -7.03 7.73
N ASP A 79 30.90 -8.25 7.91
CA ASP A 79 31.98 -8.84 7.08
C ASP A 79 31.59 -9.07 5.60
N ILE A 80 30.37 -8.71 5.20
CA ILE A 80 29.87 -8.87 3.83
C ILE A 80 30.53 -7.87 2.88
N TYR A 81 31.05 -6.75 3.39
CA TYR A 81 31.72 -5.75 2.55
C TYR A 81 33.16 -6.15 2.16
N GLU A 82 33.85 -6.99 2.95
CA GLU A 82 35.22 -7.43 2.66
C GLU A 82 35.31 -8.63 1.69
N ARG A 83 34.21 -9.35 1.46
CA ARG A 83 34.17 -10.55 0.58
C ARG A 83 33.77 -10.27 -0.88
N GLY A 84 33.85 -9.02 -1.30
CA GLY A 84 33.34 -8.56 -2.59
C GLY A 84 31.85 -8.22 -2.49
N LEU A 85 31.48 -7.11 -3.12
CA LEU A 85 30.15 -6.51 -3.13
C LEU A 85 29.02 -7.55 -3.04
N PRO A 86 28.09 -7.42 -2.08
CA PRO A 86 26.97 -8.35 -1.94
C PRO A 86 26.21 -8.38 -3.27
N HIS A 87 26.23 -9.56 -3.89
CA HIS A 87 25.29 -10.03 -4.91
C HIS A 87 24.83 -8.96 -5.91
N LEU A 88 25.67 -8.62 -6.89
CA LEU A 88 25.19 -7.94 -8.09
C LEU A 88 24.03 -8.76 -8.67
N PHE A 89 22.82 -8.22 -8.63
CA PHE A 89 21.72 -8.78 -9.40
C PHE A 89 22.15 -8.80 -10.87
N THR A 90 22.20 -10.00 -11.44
CA THR A 90 22.58 -10.18 -12.85
C THR A 90 21.30 -10.34 -13.65
N PRO A 91 20.88 -9.34 -14.45
CA PRO A 91 19.63 -9.42 -15.18
C PRO A 91 19.61 -10.60 -16.15
N ARG A 92 18.45 -11.26 -16.24
CA ARG A 92 18.20 -12.34 -17.20
C ARG A 92 17.86 -11.75 -18.56
N GLY A 93 18.86 -11.21 -19.23
CA GLY A 93 18.72 -10.60 -20.56
C GLY A 93 18.48 -9.09 -20.51
N ASN A 94 17.74 -8.58 -21.49
CA ASN A 94 17.51 -7.14 -21.63
C ASN A 94 16.63 -6.62 -20.48
N THR A 95 17.14 -5.63 -19.75
CA THR A 95 16.44 -4.99 -18.64
C THR A 95 15.33 -4.07 -19.13
N GLY A 96 14.29 -3.89 -18.32
CA GLY A 96 13.14 -3.04 -18.63
C GLY A 96 11.86 -3.85 -18.83
N PRO A 97 10.84 -3.26 -19.48
CA PRO A 97 9.62 -3.97 -19.82
C PRO A 97 9.91 -5.21 -20.65
N SER A 98 9.41 -6.37 -20.21
CA SER A 98 9.59 -7.64 -20.94
C SER A 98 8.84 -7.66 -22.27
N ARG A 99 7.79 -6.84 -22.38
CA ARG A 99 7.04 -6.59 -23.60
C ARG A 99 7.10 -5.12 -23.97
N VAL A 100 7.35 -4.83 -25.24
CA VAL A 100 7.19 -3.48 -25.79
C VAL A 100 5.77 -3.37 -26.30
N MET A 101 4.99 -2.49 -25.68
CA MET A 101 3.65 -2.13 -26.15
C MET A 101 3.77 -1.05 -27.22
N GLY A 102 2.89 -1.08 -28.21
CA GLY A 102 2.85 -0.07 -29.27
C GLY A 102 2.45 1.32 -28.74
N ALA A 103 2.78 2.37 -29.49
CA ALA A 103 2.49 3.75 -29.10
C ALA A 103 1.00 4.08 -29.08
N GLU A 104 0.17 3.25 -29.72
CA GLU A 104 -1.30 3.35 -29.75
C GLU A 104 -1.98 2.87 -28.47
N LYS A 105 -1.22 2.32 -27.51
CA LYS A 105 -1.76 1.73 -26.29
C LYS A 105 -2.07 2.76 -25.22
N GLU A 106 -3.22 2.59 -24.59
CA GLU A 106 -3.70 3.46 -23.53
C GLU A 106 -3.28 2.93 -22.15
N VAL A 107 -3.36 3.79 -21.13
CA VAL A 107 -3.06 3.43 -19.72
C VAL A 107 -3.81 2.16 -19.29
N LEU A 108 -5.04 1.97 -19.77
CA LEU A 108 -5.84 0.80 -19.46
C LEU A 108 -5.25 -0.50 -20.01
N ASP A 109 -4.61 -0.47 -21.19
CA ASP A 109 -3.94 -1.64 -21.76
C ASP A 109 -2.78 -2.10 -20.87
N PHE A 110 -2.01 -1.16 -20.30
CA PHE A 110 -0.94 -1.46 -19.37
C PHE A 110 -1.47 -2.01 -18.05
N TRP A 111 -2.57 -1.45 -17.53
CA TRP A 111 -3.21 -1.94 -16.31
C TRP A 111 -3.69 -3.39 -16.46
N GLN A 112 -4.22 -3.76 -17.63
CA GLN A 112 -4.70 -5.12 -17.92
C GLN A 112 -3.58 -6.18 -17.96
N LEU A 113 -2.31 -5.79 -18.10
CA LEU A 113 -1.18 -6.73 -17.97
C LEU A 113 -1.15 -7.36 -16.57
N TYR A 114 -1.44 -6.55 -15.55
CA TYR A 114 -1.46 -6.95 -14.15
C TYR A 114 -2.85 -7.43 -13.72
N MET A 115 -3.90 -6.70 -14.09
CA MET A 115 -5.29 -6.96 -13.69
C MET A 115 -6.11 -7.50 -14.87
N GLY A 116 -5.66 -8.63 -15.42
CA GLY A 116 -6.31 -9.26 -16.56
C GLY A 116 -7.69 -9.85 -16.23
N ASP A 117 -8.53 -9.97 -17.25
CA ASP A 117 -9.94 -10.38 -17.11
C ASP A 117 -10.11 -11.73 -16.41
N GLN A 118 -9.26 -12.72 -16.71
CA GLN A 118 -9.26 -14.02 -16.03
C GLN A 118 -9.07 -13.90 -14.51
N PHE A 119 -8.20 -12.99 -14.08
CA PHE A 119 -8.00 -12.74 -12.65
C PHE A 119 -9.20 -12.03 -12.03
N LEU A 120 -9.76 -11.04 -12.73
CA LEU A 120 -10.96 -10.35 -12.26
C LEU A 120 -12.18 -11.29 -12.16
N GLU A 121 -12.34 -12.21 -13.11
CA GLU A 121 -13.34 -13.29 -13.05
C GLU A 121 -13.13 -14.20 -11.84
N PHE A 122 -11.87 -14.53 -11.53
CA PHE A 122 -11.56 -15.24 -10.30
C PHE A 122 -12.01 -14.46 -9.05
N LEU A 123 -11.75 -13.14 -8.97
CA LEU A 123 -12.22 -12.30 -7.86
C LEU A 123 -13.76 -12.29 -7.76
N ILE A 124 -14.46 -12.21 -8.89
CA ILE A 124 -15.92 -12.27 -8.95
C ILE A 124 -16.41 -13.58 -8.35
N ASN A 125 -15.84 -14.71 -8.76
CA ASN A 125 -16.24 -16.03 -8.28
C ASN A 125 -16.00 -16.20 -6.77
N GLN A 126 -14.86 -15.73 -6.24
CA GLN A 126 -14.59 -15.80 -4.80
C GLN A 126 -15.53 -14.88 -4.00
N THR A 127 -15.79 -13.67 -4.53
CA THR A 127 -16.72 -12.70 -3.94
C THR A 127 -18.15 -13.24 -3.90
N ASP A 128 -18.62 -13.88 -4.98
CA ASP A 128 -19.95 -14.49 -5.02
C ASP A 128 -20.07 -15.69 -4.06
N SER A 129 -19.06 -16.58 -4.05
CA SER A 129 -18.99 -17.69 -3.10
C SER A 129 -19.10 -17.20 -1.65
N TYR A 130 -18.35 -16.15 -1.31
CA TYR A 130 -18.36 -15.55 0.02
C TYR A 130 -19.70 -14.87 0.37
N ALA A 131 -20.32 -14.19 -0.60
CA ALA A 131 -21.63 -13.60 -0.42
C ALA A 131 -22.69 -14.66 -0.11
N ASN A 132 -22.72 -15.75 -0.90
CA ASN A 132 -23.65 -16.87 -0.71
C ASN A 132 -23.43 -17.56 0.65
N TYR A 133 -22.17 -17.78 1.03
CA TYR A 133 -21.83 -18.31 2.36
C TYR A 133 -22.40 -17.43 3.49
N ASN A 134 -22.22 -16.11 3.42
CA ASN A 134 -22.72 -15.19 4.43
C ASN A 134 -24.25 -15.09 4.45
N ILE A 135 -24.90 -15.11 3.28
CA ILE A 135 -26.37 -15.10 3.19
C ILE A 135 -26.97 -16.31 3.91
N GLN A 136 -26.37 -17.49 3.72
CA GLN A 136 -26.83 -18.73 4.34
C GLN A 136 -26.63 -18.74 5.86
N HIS A 137 -25.48 -18.26 6.34
CA HIS A 137 -25.11 -18.34 7.76
C HIS A 137 -25.55 -17.12 8.58
N ARG A 138 -25.88 -15.99 7.93
CA ARG A 138 -26.25 -14.72 8.57
C ARG A 138 -27.42 -14.04 7.83
N PRO A 139 -28.59 -14.68 7.74
CA PRO A 139 -29.70 -14.20 6.89
C PRO A 139 -30.23 -12.81 7.28
N ASN A 140 -30.19 -12.46 8.57
CA ASN A 140 -30.71 -11.18 9.07
C ASN A 140 -29.75 -9.99 8.90
N HIS A 141 -28.53 -10.22 8.40
CA HIS A 141 -27.50 -9.18 8.29
C HIS A 141 -27.53 -8.44 6.95
N ASN A 142 -28.33 -8.93 6.00
CA ASN A 142 -28.39 -8.46 4.63
C ASN A 142 -29.69 -7.68 4.40
N LYS A 143 -29.57 -6.37 4.23
CA LYS A 143 -30.71 -5.48 4.00
C LYS A 143 -31.15 -5.44 2.52
N MET A 144 -30.28 -5.88 1.61
CA MET A 144 -30.48 -5.82 0.16
C MET A 144 -30.15 -7.17 -0.48
N PRO A 145 -30.88 -7.60 -1.52
CA PRO A 145 -30.58 -8.84 -2.24
C PRO A 145 -29.22 -8.74 -2.94
N TRP A 146 -28.43 -9.82 -2.85
CA TRP A 146 -27.15 -9.93 -3.53
C TRP A 146 -27.35 -10.27 -5.01
N SER A 147 -26.55 -9.64 -5.86
CA SER A 147 -26.41 -10.01 -7.26
C SER A 147 -24.93 -10.07 -7.63
N ILE A 148 -24.56 -11.10 -8.40
CA ILE A 148 -23.19 -11.33 -8.85
C ILE A 148 -22.70 -10.12 -9.64
N PRO A 149 -21.53 -9.53 -9.29
CA PRO A 149 -20.94 -8.45 -10.07
C PRO A 149 -20.51 -8.93 -11.45
N THR A 150 -20.82 -8.14 -12.47
CA THR A 150 -20.29 -8.34 -13.82
C THR A 150 -18.83 -7.86 -13.90
N LEU A 151 -18.10 -8.31 -14.92
CA LEU A 151 -16.72 -7.87 -15.17
C LEU A 151 -16.60 -6.34 -15.31
N PRO A 152 -17.47 -5.63 -16.07
CA PRO A 152 -17.47 -4.17 -16.10
C PRO A 152 -17.76 -3.53 -14.74
N GLU A 153 -18.65 -4.12 -13.92
CA GLU A 153 -18.93 -3.60 -12.58
C GLU A 153 -17.71 -3.70 -11.66
N ILE A 154 -16.95 -4.80 -11.70
CA ILE A 154 -15.70 -4.90 -10.92
C ILE A 154 -14.64 -3.92 -11.41
N LYS A 155 -14.49 -3.74 -12.72
CA LYS A 155 -13.59 -2.72 -13.28
C LYS A 155 -14.00 -1.31 -12.82
N ALA A 156 -15.30 -1.00 -12.85
CA ALA A 156 -15.84 0.27 -12.36
C ALA A 156 -15.62 0.45 -10.85
N PHE A 157 -15.85 -0.60 -10.04
CA PHE A 157 -15.59 -0.60 -8.61
C PHE A 157 -14.11 -0.30 -8.29
N LEU A 158 -13.17 -0.96 -8.98
CA LEU A 158 -11.74 -0.73 -8.83
C LEU A 158 -11.35 0.70 -9.29
N GLY A 159 -11.89 1.16 -10.42
CA GLY A 159 -11.67 2.53 -10.91
C GLY A 159 -12.13 3.59 -9.91
N LEU A 160 -13.31 3.42 -9.30
CA LEU A 160 -13.78 4.30 -8.22
C LEU A 160 -12.85 4.21 -7.00
N THR A 161 -12.38 3.02 -6.64
CA THR A 161 -11.43 2.84 -5.52
C THR A 161 -10.11 3.58 -5.77
N TYR A 162 -9.57 3.52 -6.99
CA TYR A 162 -8.39 4.29 -7.36
C TYR A 162 -8.65 5.80 -7.31
N GLN A 163 -9.82 6.25 -7.78
CA GLN A 163 -10.20 7.65 -7.70
C GLN A 163 -10.30 8.16 -6.26
N MET A 164 -10.72 7.32 -5.31
CA MET A 164 -10.71 7.66 -3.87
C MET A 164 -9.28 7.81 -3.32
N GLY A 165 -8.31 7.10 -3.89
CA GLY A 165 -6.90 7.24 -3.53
C GLY A 165 -6.31 8.59 -3.94
N ILE A 166 -6.76 9.10 -5.10
CA ILE A 166 -6.36 10.40 -5.68
C ILE A 166 -7.10 11.55 -5.01
N ASN A 167 -8.44 11.51 -5.03
CA ASN A 167 -9.30 12.51 -4.41
C ASN A 167 -9.82 11.96 -3.09
N ARG A 168 -9.09 12.20 -2.01
CA ARG A 168 -9.45 11.69 -0.68
C ARG A 168 -10.53 12.56 -0.03
N LYS A 169 -11.64 11.95 0.37
CA LYS A 169 -12.67 12.57 1.20
C LYS A 169 -12.66 12.02 2.63
N PRO A 170 -13.09 12.81 3.63
CA PRO A 170 -13.11 12.37 5.04
C PRO A 170 -13.94 11.11 5.31
N SER A 171 -14.92 10.81 4.46
CA SER A 171 -15.77 9.64 4.60
C SER A 171 -16.17 9.08 3.24
N THR A 172 -16.26 7.76 3.14
CA THR A 172 -16.71 7.06 1.92
C THR A 172 -18.10 7.52 1.45
N LYS A 173 -18.97 7.94 2.38
CA LYS A 173 -20.32 8.42 2.02
C LYS A 173 -20.28 9.72 1.22
N LEU A 174 -19.28 10.57 1.45
CA LEU A 174 -19.16 11.89 0.82
C LEU A 174 -18.85 11.79 -0.68
N TYR A 175 -18.31 10.67 -1.16
CA TYR A 175 -18.11 10.44 -2.60
C TYR A 175 -19.42 10.45 -3.39
N TRP A 176 -20.53 10.07 -2.75
CA TRP A 176 -21.87 10.13 -3.34
C TRP A 176 -22.70 11.31 -2.82
N SER A 177 -22.06 12.33 -2.26
CA SER A 177 -22.75 13.55 -1.83
C SER A 177 -23.28 14.34 -3.03
N THR A 178 -24.47 14.91 -2.87
CA THR A 178 -25.06 15.89 -3.81
C THR A 178 -24.80 17.33 -3.38
N ASP A 179 -24.14 17.55 -2.24
CA ASP A 179 -23.75 18.87 -1.77
C ASP A 179 -22.80 19.54 -2.79
N PRO A 180 -23.11 20.74 -3.30
CA PRO A 180 -22.27 21.44 -4.27
C PRO A 180 -20.79 21.59 -3.87
N VAL A 181 -20.49 21.65 -2.57
CA VAL A 181 -19.11 21.76 -2.06
C VAL A 181 -18.37 20.42 -2.16
N MET A 182 -19.09 19.31 -2.06
CA MET A 182 -18.52 17.96 -1.95
C MET A 182 -18.77 17.08 -3.17
N VAL A 183 -19.63 17.50 -4.09
CA VAL A 183 -20.10 16.70 -5.23
C VAL A 183 -18.93 16.28 -6.10
N THR A 184 -18.94 15.01 -6.50
CA THR A 184 -17.94 14.47 -7.43
C THR A 184 -18.66 13.55 -8.40
N PRO A 185 -19.19 14.10 -9.52
CA PRO A 185 -20.21 13.45 -10.34
C PRO A 185 -19.86 12.04 -10.82
N ILE A 186 -18.57 11.77 -11.04
CA ILE A 186 -18.08 10.49 -11.54
C ILE A 186 -18.49 9.30 -10.66
N PHE A 187 -18.62 9.48 -9.34
CA PHE A 187 -18.97 8.40 -8.44
C PHE A 187 -20.42 7.96 -8.65
N SER A 188 -21.36 8.90 -8.58
CA SER A 188 -22.78 8.61 -8.74
C SER A 188 -23.17 8.26 -10.17
N SER A 189 -22.45 8.77 -11.18
CA SER A 189 -22.68 8.41 -12.59
C SER A 189 -22.18 7.01 -12.94
N THR A 190 -21.17 6.51 -12.23
CA THR A 190 -20.53 5.21 -12.54
C THR A 190 -21.21 4.06 -11.79
N MET A 191 -21.49 4.23 -10.50
CA MET A 191 -22.07 3.16 -9.67
C MET A 191 -22.84 3.77 -8.50
N THR A 192 -23.95 3.18 -8.09
CA THR A 192 -24.65 3.63 -6.88
C THR A 192 -23.82 3.35 -5.63
N ARG A 193 -23.96 4.20 -4.60
CA ARG A 193 -23.30 4.01 -3.30
C ARG A 193 -23.60 2.64 -2.71
N ASP A 194 -24.86 2.22 -2.80
CA ASP A 194 -25.32 0.97 -2.21
C ASP A 194 -24.73 -0.23 -2.94
N ARG A 195 -24.60 -0.18 -4.28
CA ARG A 195 -23.92 -1.21 -5.06
C ARG A 195 -22.43 -1.28 -4.73
N TYR A 196 -21.75 -0.13 -4.67
CA TYR A 196 -20.32 -0.08 -4.28
C TYR A 196 -20.11 -0.67 -2.88
N THR A 197 -20.94 -0.28 -1.90
CA THR A 197 -20.87 -0.77 -0.53
C THR A 197 -21.20 -2.26 -0.44
N GLN A 198 -22.11 -2.76 -1.29
CA GLN A 198 -22.45 -4.17 -1.36
C GLN A 198 -21.29 -5.01 -1.91
N ILE A 199 -20.64 -4.57 -3.00
CA ILE A 199 -19.43 -5.22 -3.53
C ILE A 199 -18.32 -5.20 -2.48
N LEU A 200 -18.04 -4.04 -1.88
CA LEU A 200 -17.01 -3.89 -0.86
C LEU A 200 -17.22 -4.83 0.33
N ARG A 201 -18.48 -5.03 0.76
CA ARG A 201 -18.83 -5.91 1.88
C ARG A 201 -18.46 -7.37 1.65
N TYR A 202 -18.65 -7.87 0.43
CA TYR A 202 -18.44 -9.28 0.11
C TYR A 202 -17.15 -9.55 -0.65
N LEU A 203 -16.37 -8.51 -0.97
CA LEU A 203 -15.11 -8.63 -1.69
C LEU A 203 -14.23 -9.68 -0.99
N HIS A 204 -13.88 -10.72 -1.74
CA HIS A 204 -13.15 -11.85 -1.21
C HIS A 204 -12.22 -12.42 -2.28
N PHE A 205 -11.07 -12.95 -1.85
CA PHE A 205 -10.01 -13.39 -2.78
C PHE A 205 -9.60 -14.84 -2.61
N SER A 206 -10.14 -15.55 -1.64
CA SER A 206 -9.80 -16.94 -1.33
C SER A 206 -11.04 -17.83 -1.30
N ASN A 207 -10.86 -19.14 -1.30
CA ASN A 207 -11.98 -20.06 -1.16
C ASN A 207 -12.36 -20.20 0.32
N VAL A 208 -13.54 -19.66 0.69
CA VAL A 208 -14.07 -19.75 2.06
C VAL A 208 -14.25 -21.18 2.56
N ALA A 209 -14.52 -22.15 1.67
CA ALA A 209 -14.74 -23.54 2.06
C ALA A 209 -13.46 -24.26 2.50
N ASN A 210 -12.30 -23.76 2.05
CA ASN A 210 -11.00 -24.36 2.29
C ASN A 210 -10.13 -23.49 3.21
N GLU A 211 -10.71 -22.51 3.92
CA GLU A 211 -9.98 -21.64 4.83
C GLU A 211 -9.54 -22.43 6.07
N PRO A 212 -8.21 -22.67 6.24
CA PRO A 212 -7.70 -23.43 7.37
C PRO A 212 -7.82 -22.60 8.65
N ARG A 213 -8.16 -23.25 9.75
CA ARG A 213 -8.25 -22.59 11.06
C ARG A 213 -6.89 -22.48 11.72
N GLN A 214 -6.73 -21.50 12.60
CA GLN A 214 -5.54 -21.37 13.41
C GLN A 214 -5.31 -22.67 14.21
N GLY A 215 -4.10 -23.22 14.13
CA GLY A 215 -3.73 -24.51 14.72
C GLY A 215 -3.87 -25.72 13.79
N GLU A 216 -4.43 -25.56 12.59
CA GLU A 216 -4.40 -26.61 11.57
C GLU A 216 -3.04 -26.65 10.84
N PRO A 217 -2.58 -27.82 10.37
CA PRO A 217 -1.25 -27.98 9.77
C PRO A 217 -1.05 -27.15 8.49
N ASN A 218 -2.13 -26.73 7.83
CA ASN A 218 -2.09 -25.91 6.62
C ASN A 218 -2.47 -24.45 6.88
N TYR A 219 -2.50 -24.00 8.14
CA TYR A 219 -2.82 -22.63 8.49
C TYR A 219 -1.80 -21.66 7.89
N ASP A 220 -2.30 -20.68 7.17
CA ASP A 220 -1.51 -19.60 6.60
C ASP A 220 -2.20 -18.26 6.95
N PRO A 221 -1.56 -17.38 7.73
CA PRO A 221 -2.14 -16.07 8.08
C PRO A 221 -2.53 -15.23 6.86
N LEU A 222 -1.89 -15.47 5.72
CA LEU A 222 -2.11 -14.74 4.47
C LEU A 222 -3.11 -15.40 3.55
N TYR A 223 -3.72 -16.52 3.96
CA TYR A 223 -4.59 -17.35 3.12
C TYR A 223 -5.59 -16.51 2.32
N LYS A 224 -6.18 -15.49 2.95
CA LYS A 224 -7.19 -14.60 2.36
C LYS A 224 -6.68 -13.73 1.22
N ILE A 225 -5.43 -13.33 1.24
CA ILE A 225 -4.82 -12.42 0.24
C ILE A 225 -3.83 -13.14 -0.67
N LYS A 226 -3.39 -14.35 -0.29
CA LYS A 226 -2.39 -15.15 -1.00
C LYS A 226 -2.67 -15.34 -2.49
N PRO A 227 -3.92 -15.56 -2.94
CA PRO A 227 -4.21 -15.64 -4.37
C PRO A 227 -3.87 -14.36 -5.13
N VAL A 228 -4.13 -13.19 -4.54
CA VAL A 228 -3.79 -11.87 -5.12
C VAL A 228 -2.29 -11.67 -5.14
N VAL A 229 -1.62 -11.95 -4.01
CA VAL A 229 -0.17 -11.80 -3.87
C VAL A 229 0.57 -12.68 -4.88
N ASN A 230 0.19 -13.96 -4.99
CA ASN A 230 0.81 -14.89 -5.93
C ASN A 230 0.59 -14.47 -7.38
N HIS A 231 -0.62 -14.01 -7.72
CA HIS A 231 -0.93 -13.52 -9.06
C HIS A 231 -0.07 -12.30 -9.42
N LEU A 232 -0.03 -11.29 -8.55
CA LEU A 232 0.75 -10.08 -8.79
C LEU A 232 2.26 -10.37 -8.85
N ASN A 233 2.79 -11.22 -7.98
CA ASN A 233 4.20 -11.64 -8.03
C ASN A 233 4.56 -12.31 -9.35
N ASN A 234 3.67 -13.17 -9.85
CA ASN A 234 3.85 -13.77 -11.15
C ASN A 234 3.85 -12.70 -12.25
N LYS A 235 2.91 -11.75 -12.22
CA LYS A 235 2.84 -10.66 -13.20
C LYS A 235 4.05 -9.72 -13.14
N PHE A 236 4.52 -9.34 -11.97
CA PHE A 236 5.71 -8.49 -11.83
C PHE A 236 6.95 -9.15 -12.44
N GLY A 237 7.17 -10.44 -12.17
CA GLY A 237 8.29 -11.19 -12.75
C GLY A 237 8.16 -11.45 -14.25
N LEU A 238 6.94 -11.45 -14.80
CA LEU A 238 6.71 -11.62 -16.24
C LEU A 238 6.85 -10.32 -17.02
N GLU A 239 6.34 -9.21 -16.49
CA GLU A 239 6.18 -7.98 -17.26
C GLU A 239 7.40 -7.04 -17.15
N TYR A 240 8.29 -7.23 -16.18
CA TYR A 240 9.46 -6.37 -15.99
C TYR A 240 10.72 -7.12 -15.52
N ILE A 241 11.85 -6.84 -16.16
CA ILE A 241 13.18 -7.33 -15.77
C ILE A 241 13.97 -6.18 -15.13
N PRO A 242 14.30 -6.26 -13.83
CA PRO A 242 15.00 -5.18 -13.15
C PRO A 242 16.44 -5.02 -13.66
N LYS A 243 16.96 -3.80 -13.47
CA LYS A 243 18.36 -3.47 -13.77
C LYS A 243 19.29 -4.03 -12.68
N ARG A 244 20.60 -3.95 -12.92
CA ARG A 244 21.64 -4.49 -12.02
C ARG A 244 21.56 -3.94 -10.59
N ASN A 245 21.25 -2.66 -10.44
CA ASN A 245 21.21 -2.00 -9.14
C ASN A 245 19.76 -2.00 -8.65
N ILE A 246 19.48 -2.79 -7.62
CA ILE A 246 18.18 -2.86 -6.96
C ILE A 246 18.34 -2.45 -5.50
N THR A 247 17.31 -1.85 -4.94
CA THR A 247 17.19 -1.58 -3.51
C THR A 247 16.08 -2.46 -2.95
N ILE A 248 16.35 -3.06 -1.80
CA ILE A 248 15.36 -3.85 -1.05
C ILE A 248 15.05 -3.04 0.19
N ASP A 249 13.76 -2.81 0.43
CA ASP A 249 13.26 -2.06 1.56
C ASP A 249 11.93 -2.65 2.01
N GLU A 250 11.56 -2.37 3.26
CA GLU A 250 10.32 -2.81 3.87
C GLU A 250 9.26 -1.71 3.78
N CYS A 251 8.01 -2.08 3.48
CA CYS A 251 6.91 -1.13 3.41
C CYS A 251 5.80 -1.52 4.38
N MET A 252 5.56 -0.67 5.38
CA MET A 252 4.47 -0.88 6.33
C MET A 252 3.15 -0.35 5.78
N VAL A 253 2.20 -1.26 5.56
CA VAL A 253 0.81 -0.89 5.30
C VAL A 253 0.07 -0.84 6.63
N TYR A 254 -0.11 0.37 7.16
CA TYR A 254 -0.87 0.59 8.38
C TYR A 254 -2.33 0.18 8.19
N ASN A 255 -2.75 -0.84 8.93
CA ASN A 255 -4.16 -1.18 9.08
C ASN A 255 -4.58 -0.88 10.52
N CYS A 256 -5.62 -0.07 10.69
CA CYS A 256 -6.18 0.24 12.01
C CYS A 256 -7.01 -0.94 12.57
N ALA A 257 -7.22 -2.01 11.80
CA ALA A 257 -7.80 -3.25 12.27
C ALA A 257 -6.71 -4.32 12.40
N SER A 258 -6.65 -4.93 13.59
CA SER A 258 -5.69 -5.94 14.05
C SER A 258 -5.26 -6.94 12.96
N ILE A 259 -4.03 -6.77 12.47
CA ILE A 259 -3.24 -7.77 11.74
C ILE A 259 -1.82 -7.70 12.31
N GLU A 260 -1.27 -8.82 12.77
CA GLU A 260 0.08 -8.95 13.36
C GLU A 260 1.20 -9.19 12.32
N HIS A 261 0.98 -8.87 11.04
CA HIS A 261 1.86 -9.30 9.94
C HIS A 261 2.35 -8.14 9.07
N GLN A 262 3.65 -8.13 8.75
CA GLN A 262 4.33 -7.11 7.94
C GLN A 262 4.39 -7.55 6.47
N LEU A 263 3.95 -6.70 5.53
CA LEU A 263 4.17 -6.94 4.09
C LEU A 263 5.62 -6.57 3.75
N GLU A 264 6.45 -7.54 3.34
CA GLU A 264 7.79 -7.29 2.81
C GLU A 264 7.75 -7.46 1.27
N MET A 265 8.72 -6.89 0.57
CA MET A 265 8.89 -7.11 -0.86
C MET A 265 10.27 -7.74 -1.07
N GLN A 266 10.37 -9.05 -0.86
CA GLN A 266 11.61 -9.78 -1.12
C GLN A 266 11.75 -10.10 -2.61
N CYS A 267 12.68 -9.43 -3.28
CA CYS A 267 13.25 -9.99 -4.51
C CYS A 267 14.18 -11.15 -4.10
N ASP A 268 13.71 -12.39 -4.30
CA ASP A 268 14.53 -13.57 -4.04
C ASP A 268 15.70 -13.56 -5.02
N LEU A 269 16.91 -13.49 -4.45
CA LEU A 269 18.23 -13.39 -5.10
C LEU A 269 18.55 -14.52 -6.08
N LYS A 270 17.66 -15.50 -6.24
CA LYS A 270 17.73 -16.43 -7.35
C LYS A 270 17.02 -15.89 -8.59
N ASP A 271 15.71 -15.65 -8.60
CA ASP A 271 15.04 -15.71 -9.91
C ASP A 271 13.86 -14.74 -10.15
N ARG A 272 13.28 -14.06 -9.13
CA ARG A 272 12.03 -13.28 -9.28
C ARG A 272 11.89 -12.18 -8.22
N CYS A 273 11.32 -11.03 -8.60
CA CYS A 273 10.79 -10.08 -7.62
C CYS A 273 9.42 -10.55 -7.13
N SER A 274 9.29 -10.74 -5.82
CA SER A 274 8.09 -11.20 -5.16
C SER A 274 7.73 -10.27 -4.00
N LEU A 275 6.46 -9.96 -3.86
CA LEU A 275 5.85 -9.46 -2.64
C LEU A 275 5.80 -10.63 -1.65
N VAL A 276 6.54 -10.54 -0.55
CA VAL A 276 6.68 -11.60 0.45
C VAL A 276 6.23 -11.03 1.78
N VAL A 277 5.16 -11.52 2.38
CA VAL A 277 4.73 -10.99 3.68
C VAL A 277 5.49 -11.75 4.78
N SER A 278 6.24 -11.01 5.59
CA SER A 278 7.03 -11.55 6.70
C SER A 278 6.24 -11.44 8.01
N THR A 279 6.29 -12.50 8.82
CA THR A 279 5.68 -12.52 10.14
C THR A 279 6.76 -12.26 11.18
N CYS A 280 6.82 -11.05 11.74
CA CYS A 280 7.74 -10.76 12.83
C CYS A 280 7.08 -11.18 14.16
N TRP A 281 7.59 -12.25 14.78
CA TRP A 281 7.20 -12.61 16.14
C TRP A 281 7.92 -11.68 17.13
N PRO A 282 7.22 -11.07 18.12
CA PRO A 282 7.90 -10.40 19.21
C PRO A 282 8.63 -11.46 20.04
N HIS A 283 9.95 -11.32 20.16
CA HIS A 283 10.70 -12.05 21.17
C HIS A 283 10.28 -11.51 22.55
N THR A 284 9.64 -12.36 23.33
CA THR A 284 9.45 -12.21 24.79
C THR A 284 10.76 -12.35 25.53
#